data_AF-A0A6V8NU80-F1
#
_entry.id   AF-A0A6V8NU80-F1
#
_cell.length_a   1.000
_cell.length_b   1.000
_cell.length_c   1.000
_cell.angle_alpha   90.00
_cell.angle_beta   90.00
_cell.angle_gamma   90.00
#
_symmetry.space_group_name_H-M   'P 1'
#
loop_
_entity.id
_entity.type
_entity.pdbx_description
1 polymer ?
#
loop_
_entity_poly.entity_id
_entity_poly.type
_entity_poly.pdbx_seq_one_letter_code
_entity_poly.pdbx_strand_id
1 'polypeptide(L)'
;MSSTRQKEEYLEEIREACLKFNFFDAEDAVEKALGANVPSAQIRDCFTRIMSDACKKWETREYCLPHLYALTSINEAIHGLLEPPAEIKGKVIIATMGSMHYFGKQLVKCLLMNDGFELYDLGETVLPLMVIEKVKEVKPDIICLSAL
;
A
#
# COMPACT_ATOMS: atom_id res chain seq x y z
N MET A 1 4.24 -12.57 30.23
CA MET A 1 4.44 -11.20 29.73
C MET A 1 3.60 -11.09 28.47
N SER A 2 2.68 -10.13 28.43
CA SER A 2 1.46 -10.17 27.60
C SER A 2 1.76 -10.32 26.10
N SER A 3 1.13 -11.29 25.42
CA SER A 3 1.22 -11.55 23.96
C SER A 3 1.10 -10.28 23.10
N THR A 4 0.38 -9.27 23.59
CA THR A 4 0.23 -7.95 22.95
C THR A 4 1.54 -7.19 22.83
N ARG A 5 2.39 -7.20 23.87
CA ARG A 5 3.65 -6.44 23.90
C ARG A 5 4.66 -6.99 22.90
N GLN A 6 4.67 -8.31 22.74
CA GLN A 6 5.53 -8.99 21.77
C GLN A 6 5.11 -8.67 20.32
N LYS A 7 3.80 -8.56 20.05
CA LYS A 7 3.30 -8.15 18.73
C LYS A 7 3.68 -6.70 18.41
N GLU A 8 3.58 -5.81 19.39
CA GLU A 8 4.02 -4.41 19.24
C GLU A 8 5.51 -4.30 18.90
N GLU A 9 6.36 -5.13 19.50
CA GLU A 9 7.80 -5.19 19.19
C GLU A 9 8.07 -5.57 17.72
N TYR A 10 7.36 -6.57 17.17
CA TYR A 10 7.48 -6.92 15.75
C TYR A 10 6.99 -5.81 14.81
N LEU A 11 5.89 -5.13 15.16
CA LEU A 11 5.38 -4.03 14.35
C LEU A 11 6.34 -2.83 14.36
N GLU A 12 7.02 -2.58 15.49
CA GLU A 12 8.04 -1.53 15.55
C GLU A 12 9.30 -1.93 14.76
N GLU A 13 9.72 -3.20 14.77
CA GLU A 13 10.82 -3.69 13.93
C GLU A 13 10.54 -3.45 12.44
N ILE A 14 9.32 -3.78 11.98
CA ILE A 14 8.86 -3.48 10.61
C ILE A 14 8.93 -1.96 10.34
N ARG A 15 8.45 -1.14 11.28
CA ARG A 15 8.45 0.31 11.16
C ARG A 15 9.87 0.86 11.00
N GLU A 16 10.80 0.43 11.85
CA GLU A 16 12.20 0.86 11.80
C GLU A 16 12.87 0.45 10.48
N ALA A 17 12.65 -0.79 10.02
CA ALA A 17 13.20 -1.27 8.76
C ALA A 17 12.70 -0.44 7.57
N CYS A 18 11.40 -0.13 7.53
CA CYS A 18 10.80 0.71 6.50
C CYS A 18 11.36 2.14 6.53
N LEU A 19 11.52 2.74 7.71
CA LEU A 19 12.05 4.11 7.87
C LEU A 19 13.54 4.22 7.54
N LYS A 20 14.28 3.10 7.52
CA LYS A 20 15.65 3.01 6.99
C LYS A 20 15.69 2.80 5.47
N PHE A 21 14.53 2.61 4.83
CA PHE A 21 14.38 2.34 3.40
C PHE A 21 15.15 1.10 2.92
N ASN A 22 15.37 0.13 3.82
CA ASN A 22 16.01 -1.13 3.48
C ASN A 22 14.94 -2.19 3.18
N PHE A 23 14.89 -2.59 1.91
CA PHE A 23 13.94 -3.58 1.42
C PHE A 23 14.09 -4.94 2.11
N PHE A 24 15.31 -5.46 2.17
CA PHE A 24 15.59 -6.80 2.71
C PHE A 24 15.27 -6.86 4.21
N ASP A 25 15.65 -5.84 4.96
CA ASP A 25 15.33 -5.78 6.40
C ASP A 25 13.81 -5.73 6.65
N ALA A 26 13.06 -5.05 5.77
CA ALA A 26 11.61 -4.93 5.91
C ALA A 26 10.89 -6.25 5.57
N GLU A 27 11.35 -6.95 4.53
CA GLU A 27 10.86 -8.28 4.17
C GLU A 27 11.13 -9.29 5.30
N ASP A 28 12.37 -9.37 5.78
CA ASP A 28 12.76 -10.23 6.91
C ASP A 28 11.93 -9.93 8.17
N ALA A 29 11.70 -8.65 8.49
CA ALA A 29 10.91 -8.25 9.65
C ALA A 29 9.44 -8.70 9.53
N VAL A 30 8.85 -8.62 8.33
CA VAL A 30 7.50 -9.11 8.08
C VAL A 30 7.43 -10.63 8.17
N GLU A 31 8.38 -11.36 7.59
CA GLU A 31 8.41 -12.82 7.69
C GLU A 31 8.52 -13.29 9.13
N LYS A 32 9.36 -12.63 9.95
CA LYS A 32 9.44 -12.88 11.39
C LYS A 32 8.11 -12.62 12.09
N ALA A 33 7.45 -11.50 11.77
CA ALA A 33 6.16 -11.15 12.36
C ALA A 33 5.08 -12.19 12.01
N LEU A 34 5.04 -12.65 10.76
CA LEU A 34 4.14 -13.71 10.30
C LEU A 34 4.45 -15.04 11.00
N GLY A 35 5.72 -15.43 11.13
CA GLY A 35 6.16 -16.61 11.88
C GLY A 35 5.80 -16.56 13.37
N ALA A 36 5.68 -15.36 13.94
CA ALA A 36 5.20 -15.12 15.30
C ALA A 36 3.66 -15.03 15.41
N ASN A 37 2.92 -15.30 14.33
CA ASN A 37 1.47 -15.20 14.24
C ASN A 37 0.92 -13.78 14.50
N VAL A 38 1.65 -12.75 14.06
CA VAL A 38 1.08 -11.40 13.94
C VAL A 38 0.10 -11.42 12.76
N PRO A 39 -1.19 -11.07 12.97
CA PRO A 39 -2.18 -11.12 11.89
C PRO A 39 -1.82 -10.16 10.75
N SER A 40 -2.00 -10.60 9.49
CA SER A 40 -1.72 -9.77 8.30
C SER A 40 -2.49 -8.43 8.31
N ALA A 41 -3.67 -8.38 8.92
CA ALA A 41 -4.42 -7.13 9.12
C ALA A 41 -3.64 -6.11 9.97
N GLN A 42 -2.97 -6.55 11.04
CA GLN A 42 -2.16 -5.66 11.88
C GLN A 42 -0.91 -5.16 11.15
N ILE A 43 -0.33 -6.00 10.29
CA ILE A 43 0.80 -5.62 9.45
C ILE A 43 0.36 -4.56 8.42
N ARG A 44 -0.76 -4.76 7.72
CA ARG A 44 -1.36 -3.76 6.81
C ARG A 44 -1.66 -2.43 7.51
N ASP A 45 -2.21 -2.48 8.71
CA ASP A 45 -2.46 -1.28 9.52
C ASP A 45 -1.15 -0.55 9.86
N CYS A 46 -0.08 -1.29 10.16
CA CYS A 46 1.25 -0.71 10.40
C CYS A 46 1.79 -0.01 9.16
N PHE A 47 1.71 -0.64 7.97
CA PHE A 47 2.08 0.00 6.70
C PHE A 47 1.26 1.25 6.40
N THR A 48 -0.04 1.22 6.66
CA THR A 48 -0.91 2.40 6.49
C THR A 48 -0.45 3.58 7.35
N ARG A 49 -0.04 3.32 8.60
CA ARG A 49 0.53 4.34 9.50
C ARG A 49 1.88 4.86 9.02
N ILE A 50 2.77 3.97 8.57
CA ILE A 50 4.07 4.33 7.99
C ILE A 50 3.88 5.27 6.80
N MET A 51 2.98 4.92 5.87
CA MET A 51 2.67 5.73 4.69
C MET A 51 2.08 7.10 5.07
N SER A 52 1.12 7.13 6.00
CA SER A 52 0.55 8.38 6.51
C SER A 52 1.62 9.30 7.11
N ASP A 53 2.53 8.76 7.92
CA ASP A 53 3.60 9.56 8.53
C ASP A 53 4.64 10.03 7.50
N ALA A 54 4.93 9.20 6.49
CA ALA A 54 5.78 9.59 5.37
C ALA A 54 5.17 10.74 4.56
N CYS A 55 3.86 10.74 4.33
CA CYS A 55 3.16 11.86 3.70
C CYS A 55 3.28 13.16 4.51
N LYS A 56 3.11 13.11 5.84
CA LYS A 56 3.33 14.29 6.70
C LYS A 56 4.77 14.80 6.61
N LYS A 57 5.76 13.89 6.58
CA LYS A 57 7.18 14.25 6.41
C LYS A 57 7.48 14.85 5.04
N TRP A 58 6.75 14.45 4.01
CA TRP A 58 6.84 15.09 2.70
C TRP A 58 6.29 16.52 2.74
N GLU A 59 5.17 16.75 3.43
CA GLU A 59 4.61 18.10 3.63
C GLU A 59 5.58 19.03 4.37
N THR A 60 6.30 18.53 5.37
CA THR A 60 7.33 19.29 6.11
C THR A 60 8.68 19.38 5.38
N ARG A 61 8.80 18.80 4.18
CA ARG A 61 10.05 18.73 3.37
C ARG A 61 11.18 17.93 4.04
N GLU A 62 10.87 17.11 5.04
CA GLU A 62 11.82 16.14 5.61
C GLU A 62 12.03 14.98 4.64
N TYR A 63 10.96 14.54 3.97
CA TYR A 63 11.01 13.52 2.92
C TYR A 63 10.90 14.14 1.54
N CYS A 64 11.59 13.51 0.60
CA CYS A 64 11.49 13.78 -0.83
C CYS A 64 10.96 12.56 -1.59
N LEU A 65 10.77 12.68 -2.91
CA LEU A 65 9.99 11.73 -3.71
C LEU A 65 10.63 10.32 -3.71
N PRO A 66 11.97 10.17 -3.81
CA PRO A 66 12.64 8.89 -3.61
C PRO A 66 12.28 8.18 -2.29
N HIS A 67 12.09 8.91 -1.19
CA HIS A 67 11.73 8.33 0.10
C HIS A 67 10.32 7.74 0.06
N LEU A 68 9.35 8.48 -0.49
CA LEU A 68 7.99 7.97 -0.65
C LEU A 68 7.95 6.77 -1.60
N TYR A 69 8.72 6.83 -2.69
CA TYR A 69 8.82 5.76 -3.67
C TYR A 69 9.40 4.47 -3.07
N ALA A 70 10.44 4.59 -2.25
CA ALA A 70 11.00 3.45 -1.54
C ALA A 70 9.95 2.79 -0.64
N LEU A 71 9.18 3.57 0.12
CA LEU A 71 8.13 3.04 1.00
C LEU A 71 6.97 2.39 0.24
N THR A 72 6.51 3.00 -0.86
CA THR A 72 5.49 2.36 -1.71
C THR A 72 5.98 1.05 -2.31
N SER A 73 7.26 0.98 -2.72
CA SER A 73 7.86 -0.23 -3.28
C SER A 73 7.97 -1.36 -2.26
N ILE A 74 8.39 -1.02 -1.03
CA ILE A 74 8.43 -1.96 0.10
C ILE A 74 7.01 -2.49 0.39
N ASN A 75 6.02 -1.60 0.46
CA ASN A 75 4.63 -1.99 0.71
C ASN A 75 4.06 -2.91 -0.40
N GLU A 76 4.33 -2.62 -1.67
CA GLU A 76 3.89 -3.46 -2.79
C GLU A 76 4.49 -4.87 -2.73
N ALA A 77 5.78 -5.00 -2.42
CA ALA A 77 6.41 -6.31 -2.29
C ALA A 77 5.86 -7.11 -1.12
N ILE A 78 5.72 -6.46 0.03
CA ILE A 78 5.23 -7.09 1.25
C ILE A 78 3.78 -7.51 1.13
N HIS A 79 2.95 -6.76 0.40
CA HIS A 79 1.55 -7.12 0.21
C HIS A 79 1.39 -8.52 -0.39
N GLY A 80 2.31 -8.97 -1.25
CA GLY A 80 2.30 -10.31 -1.81
C GLY A 80 2.54 -11.44 -0.80
N LEU A 81 3.12 -11.12 0.37
CA LEU A 81 3.38 -12.08 1.45
C LEU A 81 2.21 -12.22 2.42
N LEU A 82 1.28 -11.26 2.40
CA LEU A 82 0.19 -11.18 3.37
C LEU A 82 -1.04 -11.95 2.88
N GLU A 83 -1.74 -12.61 3.82
CA GLU A 83 -3.03 -13.20 3.52
C GLU A 83 -4.01 -12.10 3.08
N PRO A 84 -4.91 -12.38 2.11
CA PRO A 84 -5.88 -11.40 1.66
C PRO A 84 -6.77 -10.90 2.82
N PRO A 85 -7.40 -9.72 2.69
CA PRO A 85 -8.39 -9.24 3.65
C PRO A 85 -9.51 -10.26 3.85
N ALA A 86 -9.95 -10.46 5.09
CA ALA A 86 -11.05 -11.38 5.41
C ALA A 86 -12.38 -10.93 4.78
N GLU A 87 -12.55 -9.62 4.60
CA GLU A 87 -13.70 -9.01 3.95
C GLU A 87 -13.20 -7.97 2.95
N ILE A 88 -13.74 -8.03 1.73
CA ILE A 88 -13.48 -7.05 0.67
C ILE A 88 -14.47 -5.90 0.87
N LYS A 89 -13.96 -4.70 1.16
CA LYS A 89 -14.80 -3.51 1.41
C LYS A 89 -15.48 -2.95 0.16
N GLY A 90 -14.93 -3.25 -1.01
CA GLY A 90 -15.43 -2.81 -2.30
C GLY A 90 -14.40 -2.99 -3.41
N LYS A 91 -14.86 -2.85 -4.64
CA LYS A 91 -14.05 -2.94 -5.85
C LYS A 91 -13.71 -1.54 -6.35
N VAL A 92 -12.44 -1.32 -6.65
CA VAL A 92 -11.94 -0.03 -7.14
C VAL A 92 -11.24 -0.23 -8.47
N ILE A 93 -11.62 0.54 -9.48
CA ILE A 93 -10.76 0.75 -10.66
C ILE A 93 -9.87 1.95 -10.38
N ILE A 94 -8.57 1.82 -10.63
CA ILE A 94 -7.63 2.93 -10.50
C ILE A 94 -6.77 3.07 -11.76
N ALA A 95 -6.58 4.30 -12.26
CA ALA A 95 -5.89 4.54 -13.53
C ALA A 95 -5.27 5.94 -13.62
N THR A 96 -4.19 6.10 -14.40
CA THR A 96 -3.68 7.41 -14.84
C THR A 96 -4.04 7.65 -16.31
N MET A 97 -4.74 8.73 -16.59
CA MET A 97 -5.32 9.07 -17.90
C MET A 97 -4.34 9.90 -18.73
N GLY A 98 -3.96 9.41 -19.91
CA GLY A 98 -3.25 10.18 -20.92
C GLY A 98 -1.86 10.73 -20.55
N SER A 99 -1.31 10.38 -19.37
CA SER A 99 0.01 10.80 -18.93
C SER A 99 0.74 9.71 -18.16
N MET A 100 2.03 9.95 -17.92
CA MET A 100 2.90 9.10 -17.10
C MET A 100 3.00 9.59 -15.64
N HIS A 101 2.20 10.58 -15.22
CA HIS A 101 2.22 11.09 -13.84
C HIS A 101 1.44 10.15 -12.91
N TYR A 102 2.09 9.06 -12.50
CA TYR A 102 1.45 7.96 -11.80
C TYR A 102 1.76 7.87 -10.31
N PHE A 103 2.72 8.63 -9.79
CA PHE A 103 3.16 8.42 -8.42
C PHE A 103 2.04 8.65 -7.39
N GLY A 104 1.22 9.69 -7.59
CA GLY A 104 0.03 9.92 -6.75
C GLY A 104 -0.95 8.74 -6.78
N LYS A 105 -1.12 8.12 -7.97
CA LYS A 105 -1.92 6.90 -8.13
C LYS A 105 -1.35 5.75 -7.30
N GLN A 106 -0.04 5.52 -7.35
CA GLN A 106 0.63 4.45 -6.59
C GLN A 106 0.51 4.62 -5.08
N LEU A 107 0.59 5.85 -4.59
CA LEU A 107 0.36 6.14 -3.18
C LEU A 107 -1.07 5.78 -2.75
N VAL A 108 -2.07 6.22 -3.52
CA VAL A 108 -3.49 5.91 -3.23
C VAL A 108 -3.76 4.41 -3.34
N LYS A 109 -3.21 3.74 -4.36
CA LYS A 109 -3.27 2.28 -4.53
C LYS A 109 -2.78 1.55 -3.28
N CYS A 110 -1.61 1.92 -2.77
CA CYS A 110 -1.04 1.32 -1.55
C CYS A 110 -1.98 1.44 -0.35
N LEU A 111 -2.58 2.62 -0.15
CA LEU A 111 -3.49 2.86 0.97
C LEU A 111 -4.79 2.06 0.85
N LEU A 112 -5.41 2.03 -0.33
CA LEU A 112 -6.65 1.29 -0.55
C LEU A 112 -6.45 -0.23 -0.43
N MET A 113 -5.33 -0.73 -0.95
CA MET A 113 -4.95 -2.13 -0.87
C MET A 113 -4.75 -2.58 0.58
N ASN A 114 -4.11 -1.74 1.40
CA ASN A 114 -3.93 -2.02 2.83
C ASN A 114 -5.24 -1.92 3.62
N ASP A 115 -6.17 -1.05 3.19
CA ASP A 115 -7.47 -0.90 3.84
C ASP A 115 -8.48 -2.00 3.46
N GLY A 116 -8.13 -2.92 2.55
CA GLY A 116 -8.95 -4.08 2.21
C GLY A 116 -9.90 -3.89 1.02
N PHE A 117 -9.57 -2.97 0.11
CA PHE A 117 -10.24 -2.86 -1.19
C PHE A 117 -9.64 -3.83 -2.21
N GLU A 118 -10.49 -4.34 -3.10
CA GLU A 118 -10.06 -5.10 -4.28
C GLU A 118 -9.74 -4.11 -5.41
N LEU A 119 -8.50 -4.09 -5.88
CA LEU A 119 -8.03 -3.11 -6.85
C LEU A 119 -7.88 -3.69 -8.25
N TYR A 120 -8.42 -2.96 -9.23
CA TYR A 120 -8.22 -3.16 -10.66
C TYR A 120 -7.43 -1.97 -11.21
N ASP A 121 -6.10 -2.05 -11.12
CA ASP A 121 -5.19 -1.02 -11.62
C ASP A 121 -4.99 -1.16 -13.14
N LEU A 122 -5.44 -0.15 -13.90
CA LEU A 122 -5.31 -0.11 -15.36
C LEU A 122 -3.96 0.48 -15.82
N GLY A 123 -3.09 0.87 -14.89
CA GLY A 123 -1.78 1.43 -15.22
C GLY A 123 -1.85 2.91 -15.58
N GLU A 124 -1.02 3.29 -16.54
CA GLU A 124 -0.80 4.66 -16.99
C GLU A 124 -1.18 4.85 -18.45
N THR A 125 -1.24 6.11 -18.89
CA THR A 125 -1.60 6.46 -20.28
C THR A 125 -2.94 5.85 -20.73
N VAL A 126 -3.86 5.63 -19.78
CA VAL A 126 -5.11 4.92 -20.01
C VAL A 126 -6.08 5.78 -20.81
N LEU A 127 -6.73 5.16 -21.80
CA LEU A 127 -7.78 5.80 -22.59
C LEU A 127 -9.15 5.67 -21.93
N PRO A 128 -10.06 6.65 -22.09
CA PRO A 128 -11.39 6.59 -21.47
C PRO A 128 -12.17 5.32 -21.79
N LEU A 129 -12.03 4.81 -23.02
CA LEU A 129 -12.69 3.57 -23.46
C LEU A 129 -12.26 2.36 -22.64
N MET A 130 -10.98 2.25 -22.25
CA MET A 130 -10.48 1.14 -21.44
C MET A 130 -11.11 1.15 -20.04
N VAL A 131 -11.28 2.33 -19.45
CA VAL A 131 -11.99 2.48 -18.17
C VAL A 131 -13.44 2.05 -18.33
N ILE A 132 -14.13 2.51 -19.38
CA ILE A 132 -15.53 2.15 -19.65
C ILE A 132 -15.70 0.64 -19.82
N GLU A 133 -14.81 -0.01 -20.55
CA GLU A 133 -14.81 -1.46 -20.73
C GLU A 133 -14.61 -2.18 -19.40
N LYS A 134 -13.61 -1.77 -18.60
CA LYS A 134 -13.36 -2.38 -17.29
C LYS A 134 -14.53 -2.17 -16.33
N VAL A 135 -15.17 -0.99 -16.32
CA VAL A 135 -16.37 -0.72 -15.50
C VAL A 135 -17.49 -1.70 -15.82
N LYS A 136 -17.73 -1.99 -17.11
CA LYS A 136 -18.75 -2.96 -17.53
C LYS A 136 -18.41 -4.38 -17.11
N GLU A 137 -17.13 -4.74 -17.12
CA GLU A 137 -16.62 -6.06 -16.74
C GLU A 137 -16.75 -6.29 -15.22
N VAL A 138 -16.18 -5.40 -14.41
CA VAL A 138 -15.97 -5.66 -12.97
C VAL A 138 -17.02 -5.02 -12.08
N LYS A 139 -17.80 -4.06 -12.61
CA LYS A 139 -18.84 -3.29 -11.90
C LYS A 139 -18.31 -2.74 -10.57
N PRO A 140 -17.30 -1.85 -10.60
CA PRO A 140 -16.66 -1.36 -9.39
C PRO A 140 -17.60 -0.45 -8.59
N ASP A 141 -17.33 -0.34 -7.30
CA ASP A 141 -17.98 0.62 -6.40
C ASP A 141 -17.36 2.02 -6.55
N ILE A 142 -16.06 2.08 -6.85
CA ILE A 142 -15.28 3.33 -6.93
C ILE A 142 -14.43 3.34 -8.21
N ILE A 143 -14.34 4.51 -8.86
CA ILE A 143 -13.40 4.76 -9.95
C ILE A 143 -12.46 5.90 -9.52
N CYS A 144 -11.16 5.61 -9.45
CA CYS A 144 -10.11 6.56 -9.11
C CYS A 144 -9.29 6.90 -10.36
N LEU A 145 -9.37 8.15 -10.83
CA LEU A 145 -8.64 8.61 -12.02
C LEU A 145 -7.63 9.69 -11.63
N SER A 146 -6.38 9.51 -12.04
CA SER A 146 -5.34 10.54 -12.03
C SER A 146 -5.23 11.14 -13.43
N ALA A 147 -5.26 12.47 -13.56
CA ALA A 147 -5.14 13.17 -14.84
C ALA A 147 -4.31 14.44 -14.62
N LEU A 148 -3.01 14.34 -14.90
CA LEU A 148 -2.01 15.36 -14.60
C LEU A 148 -0.98 15.45 -15.72
#